data_AF-A0A132B2P6-F1
#
_entry.id   AF-A0A132B2P6-F1
#
_cell.length_a   1.000
_cell.length_b   1.000
_cell.length_c   1.000
_cell.angle_alpha   90.00
_cell.angle_beta   90.00
_cell.angle_gamma   90.00
#
_symmetry.space_group_name_H-M   'P 1'
#
loop_
_entity.id
_entity.type
_entity.pdbx_description
1 polymer ?
#
loop_
_entity_poly.entity_id
_entity_poly.type
_entity_poly.pdbx_seq_one_letter_code
_entity_poly.pdbx_strand_id
1 'polypeptide(L)'
;MTMSLSLSKSSTDTHFYFVDMYTSETLKPTGTASTVDSSPSGYLSLIRSKPPFCVNVINSTCTSLYAASQQCWSEAFPPGPQMCLCNSLSLMNCTQICQSTPDDRVSYYDWAIELCKDYTRPLNSSINATFVSIWPEVQDRSYSILQDLYPFAWRLSPTDNKKLSQCPSKALNLASFAINNAIVGVGTWFLGRRKLIKRLASGLRWFTKAAYGVAGSKSWPAISIIVVAINVFANFINAVLAKRTAGFSSPDIGTLIRLWATRPRLAFIATAISPVQKEQSMYISAGVSTLLSEVMLQTIGGVVFIQVISFFTTRGYLQVKALQYVFGSWSAMLVYSSALIWVISISFFYIYVVWKYLIGARVSTLVFLALWNFLKSYSEISWNTLKYTLEKIVDLIQRCFRAHSDLNTEEEGYSMDDLGEVQAQPYQTKGWVGWLEQMGLGGDVLKTVSQAYIVLLLPYISQWLFWIGFVELYRDRYCVPVLWQMTLVWSVFDLICILLSATH
;
A
#
# COMPACT_ATOMS: atom_id res chain seq x y z
N MET A 1 33.47 -24.32 -57.92
CA MET A 1 33.55 -23.46 -59.10
C MET A 1 34.87 -22.71 -59.00
N THR A 2 35.84 -23.01 -59.85
CA THR A 2 37.16 -22.36 -59.85
C THR A 2 37.09 -21.18 -60.81
N MET A 3 37.31 -19.96 -60.30
CA MET A 3 37.32 -18.74 -61.09
C MET A 3 38.76 -18.26 -61.27
N SER A 4 39.21 -18.16 -62.52
CA SER A 4 40.49 -17.56 -62.89
C SER A 4 40.29 -16.09 -63.24
N LEU A 5 40.94 -15.21 -62.48
CA LEU A 5 40.98 -13.78 -62.74
C LEU A 5 42.13 -13.48 -63.71
N SER A 6 41.83 -12.86 -64.85
CA SER A 6 42.85 -12.27 -65.73
C SER A 6 42.82 -10.76 -65.57
N LEU A 7 43.93 -10.18 -65.12
CA LEU A 7 44.13 -8.75 -64.99
C LEU A 7 44.91 -8.26 -66.20
N SER A 8 44.26 -7.46 -67.04
CA SER A 8 44.90 -6.70 -68.11
C SER A 8 45.19 -5.29 -67.58
N LYS A 9 46.47 -4.92 -67.52
CA LYS A 9 46.93 -3.62 -67.03
C LYS A 9 47.14 -2.68 -68.22
N SER A 10 46.31 -1.65 -68.34
CA SER A 10 46.54 -0.53 -69.25
C SER A 10 46.17 0.78 -68.57
N SER A 11 47.14 1.70 -68.53
CA SER A 11 46.99 3.11 -68.15
C SER A 11 46.82 3.43 -66.66
N THR A 12 47.38 4.57 -66.25
CA THR A 12 47.78 4.98 -64.89
C THR A 12 46.65 5.48 -63.97
N ASP A 13 45.38 5.25 -64.30
CA ASP A 13 44.26 5.66 -63.44
C ASP A 13 43.53 4.43 -62.91
N THR A 14 43.75 4.14 -61.62
CA THR A 14 43.09 3.04 -60.92
C THR A 14 41.70 3.48 -60.50
N HIS A 15 40.72 3.38 -61.39
CA HIS A 15 39.31 3.49 -61.01
C HIS A 15 38.84 2.16 -60.44
N PHE A 16 38.60 2.11 -59.13
CA PHE A 16 37.90 0.99 -58.49
C PHE A 16 36.41 1.09 -58.83
N TYR A 17 35.98 0.43 -59.88
CA TYR A 17 34.57 0.12 -60.06
C TYR A 17 34.28 -1.11 -59.20
N PHE A 18 33.65 -0.90 -58.04
CA PHE A 18 32.92 -1.96 -57.38
C PHE A 18 31.75 -2.31 -58.28
N VAL A 19 31.96 -3.28 -59.17
CA VAL A 19 30.84 -3.99 -59.78
C VAL A 19 30.29 -4.88 -58.67
N ASP A 20 29.24 -4.39 -58.01
CA ASP A 20 28.40 -5.22 -57.16
C ASP A 20 27.81 -6.32 -58.05
N MET A 21 28.49 -7.47 -58.09
CA MET A 21 27.90 -8.71 -58.55
C MET A 21 26.89 -9.13 -57.49
N TYR A 22 25.67 -8.64 -57.62
CA TYR A 22 24.52 -9.26 -56.99
C TYR A 22 24.36 -10.64 -57.62
N THR A 23 24.92 -11.66 -56.99
CA THR A 23 24.35 -12.99 -57.13
C THR A 23 22.92 -12.86 -56.63
N SER A 24 21.96 -12.88 -57.55
CA SER A 24 20.59 -13.27 -57.24
C SER A 24 20.64 -14.73 -56.80
N GLU A 25 21.15 -14.99 -55.60
CA GLU A 25 20.75 -16.19 -54.89
C GLU A 25 19.26 -15.98 -54.62
N THR A 26 18.44 -16.48 -55.52
CA THR A 26 17.07 -16.88 -55.18
C THR A 26 17.23 -17.75 -53.95
N LEU A 27 16.98 -17.16 -52.78
CA LEU A 27 16.85 -17.88 -51.52
C LEU A 27 15.95 -19.07 -51.83
N LYS A 28 16.53 -20.27 -51.83
CA LYS A 28 15.72 -21.47 -51.88
C LYS A 28 14.78 -21.36 -50.68
N PRO A 29 13.45 -21.39 -50.87
CA PRO A 29 12.52 -21.35 -49.76
C PRO A 29 12.81 -22.58 -48.89
N THR A 30 13.59 -22.39 -47.84
CA THR A 30 14.00 -23.46 -46.90
C THR A 30 12.89 -23.80 -45.91
N GLY A 31 11.69 -23.27 -46.12
CA GLY A 31 10.44 -23.73 -45.53
C GLY A 31 9.36 -23.80 -46.61
N THR A 32 8.48 -24.78 -46.51
CA THR A 32 7.26 -24.91 -47.30
C THR A 32 6.45 -23.60 -47.26
N ALA A 33 6.62 -22.73 -48.25
CA ALA A 33 5.98 -21.42 -48.35
C ALA A 33 4.45 -21.48 -48.59
N SER A 34 3.87 -22.68 -48.66
CA SER A 34 2.46 -22.91 -49.02
C SER A 34 1.46 -22.71 -47.88
N THR A 35 1.88 -22.33 -46.66
CA THR A 35 0.96 -22.07 -45.54
C THR A 35 1.36 -20.88 -44.67
N VAL A 36 2.07 -19.88 -45.22
CA VAL A 36 2.25 -18.61 -44.48
C VAL A 36 0.92 -17.89 -44.46
N ASP A 37 0.33 -17.76 -43.29
CA ASP A 37 -0.87 -16.96 -43.07
C ASP A 37 -0.61 -15.53 -43.58
N SER A 38 -1.45 -15.09 -44.53
CA SER A 38 -1.40 -13.75 -45.13
C SER A 38 -1.71 -12.63 -44.13
N SER A 39 -2.12 -12.96 -42.90
CA SER A 39 -2.31 -11.98 -41.84
C SER A 39 -0.99 -11.28 -41.47
N PRO A 40 -1.03 -10.02 -41.00
CA PRO A 40 0.17 -9.34 -40.53
C PRO A 40 0.90 -10.08 -39.40
N SER A 41 0.18 -10.80 -38.53
CA SER A 41 0.80 -11.65 -37.51
C SER A 41 1.51 -12.87 -38.12
N GLY A 42 0.93 -13.51 -39.14
CA GLY A 42 1.58 -14.58 -39.89
C GLY A 42 2.89 -14.12 -40.51
N TYR A 43 2.88 -12.91 -41.08
CA TYR A 43 4.07 -12.30 -41.64
C TYR A 43 5.14 -11.98 -40.60
N LEU A 44 4.78 -11.27 -39.53
CA LEU A 44 5.71 -10.92 -38.45
C LEU A 44 6.25 -12.15 -37.71
N SER A 45 5.52 -13.27 -37.75
CA SER A 45 5.99 -14.54 -37.18
C SER A 45 7.23 -15.10 -37.87
N LEU A 46 7.46 -14.72 -39.13
CA LEU A 46 8.66 -15.07 -39.90
C LEU A 46 9.90 -14.33 -39.40
N ILE A 47 9.72 -13.10 -38.89
CA ILE A 47 10.80 -12.30 -38.30
C ILE A 47 11.02 -12.72 -36.84
N ARG A 48 9.93 -12.89 -36.09
CA ARG A 48 9.98 -13.31 -34.68
C ARG A 48 8.75 -14.12 -34.32
N SER A 49 8.98 -15.30 -33.75
CA SER A 49 7.90 -16.20 -33.35
C SER A 49 6.90 -15.57 -32.38
N LYS A 50 5.63 -15.94 -32.55
CA LYS A 50 4.48 -15.58 -31.69
C LYS A 50 4.24 -14.05 -31.54
N PRO A 51 4.07 -13.29 -32.63
CA PRO A 51 3.55 -11.93 -32.50
C PRO A 51 2.15 -11.96 -31.87
N PRO A 52 1.80 -10.98 -31.03
CA PRO A 52 0.50 -10.95 -30.40
C PRO A 52 -0.60 -10.71 -31.44
N PHE A 53 -1.77 -11.30 -31.22
CA PHE A 53 -2.89 -11.26 -32.17
C PHE A 53 -3.32 -9.83 -32.52
N CYS A 54 -3.19 -8.90 -31.57
CA CYS A 54 -3.50 -7.49 -31.75
C CYS A 54 -2.66 -6.79 -32.83
N VAL A 55 -1.58 -7.40 -33.33
CA VAL A 55 -0.79 -6.85 -34.44
C VAL A 55 -1.46 -7.08 -35.80
N ASN A 56 -2.50 -7.91 -35.89
CA ASN A 56 -3.23 -8.12 -37.14
C ASN A 56 -3.89 -6.86 -37.71
N VAL A 57 -4.10 -5.82 -36.89
CA VAL A 57 -4.62 -4.54 -37.34
C VAL A 57 -3.52 -3.56 -37.77
N ILE A 58 -2.23 -3.94 -37.77
CA ILE A 58 -1.12 -3.04 -38.11
C ILE A 58 -1.23 -2.46 -39.53
N ASN A 59 -1.77 -3.23 -40.47
CA ASN A 59 -1.97 -2.80 -41.86
C ASN A 59 -2.97 -1.63 -41.99
N SER A 60 -3.85 -1.43 -41.00
CA SER A 60 -4.85 -0.36 -40.98
C SER A 60 -4.53 0.72 -39.96
N THR A 61 -3.88 0.35 -38.85
CA THR A 61 -3.55 1.26 -37.73
C THR A 61 -2.17 1.91 -37.85
N CYS A 62 -1.20 1.24 -38.50
CA CYS A 62 0.11 1.81 -38.80
C CYS A 62 0.68 1.27 -40.12
N THR A 63 0.13 1.78 -41.23
CA THR A 63 0.50 1.38 -42.60
C THR A 63 1.99 1.54 -42.88
N SER A 64 2.64 2.57 -42.33
CA SER A 64 4.07 2.82 -42.51
C SER A 64 4.95 1.72 -41.90
N LEU A 65 4.66 1.31 -40.66
CA LEU A 65 5.39 0.23 -40.00
C LEU A 65 5.10 -1.13 -40.65
N TYR A 66 3.89 -1.35 -41.12
CA TYR A 66 3.57 -2.55 -41.89
C TYR A 66 4.38 -2.60 -43.20
N ALA A 67 4.41 -1.51 -43.97
CA ALA A 67 5.20 -1.43 -45.21
C ALA A 67 6.71 -1.59 -44.94
N ALA A 68 7.23 -0.98 -43.87
CA ALA A 68 8.62 -1.15 -43.45
C ALA A 68 8.92 -2.61 -43.06
N SER A 69 8.01 -3.28 -42.35
CA SER A 69 8.16 -4.70 -42.05
C SER A 69 8.24 -5.55 -43.32
N GLN A 70 7.46 -5.19 -44.35
CA GLN A 70 7.48 -5.87 -45.64
C GLN A 70 8.81 -5.69 -46.37
N GLN A 71 9.32 -4.45 -46.37
CA GLN A 71 10.62 -4.12 -46.93
C GLN A 71 11.76 -4.86 -46.22
N CYS A 72 11.78 -4.82 -44.88
CA CYS A 72 12.82 -5.45 -44.07
C CYS A 72 12.95 -6.96 -44.26
N TRP A 73 11.85 -7.64 -44.58
CA TRP A 73 11.88 -9.06 -44.92
C TRP A 73 12.40 -9.33 -46.34
N SER A 74 12.00 -8.49 -47.30
CA SER A 74 12.45 -8.61 -48.69
C SER A 74 13.95 -8.33 -48.85
N GLU A 75 14.48 -7.45 -48.00
CA GLU A 75 15.90 -7.16 -47.89
C GLU A 75 16.57 -8.19 -46.97
N ALA A 76 16.81 -9.40 -47.50
CA ALA A 76 17.57 -10.45 -46.80
C ALA A 76 19.05 -10.10 -46.52
N PHE A 77 19.44 -8.83 -46.66
CA PHE A 77 20.79 -8.34 -46.50
C PHE A 77 21.14 -8.10 -45.02
N PRO A 78 22.43 -8.23 -44.64
CA PRO A 78 22.88 -7.82 -43.31
C PRO A 78 22.49 -6.35 -43.06
N PRO A 79 21.91 -6.00 -41.89
CA PRO A 79 21.94 -6.75 -40.64
C PRO A 79 20.82 -7.80 -40.41
N GLY A 80 19.98 -8.08 -41.41
CA GLY A 80 18.88 -9.03 -41.34
C GLY A 80 17.53 -8.40 -40.94
N PRO A 81 16.42 -9.12 -41.17
CA PRO A 81 15.06 -8.57 -41.10
C PRO A 81 14.68 -8.05 -39.71
N GLN A 82 15.20 -8.70 -38.66
CA GLN A 82 14.97 -8.31 -37.27
C GLN A 82 15.58 -6.93 -36.96
N MET A 83 16.84 -6.70 -37.34
CA MET A 83 17.50 -5.41 -37.08
C MET A 83 16.88 -4.28 -37.92
N CYS A 84 16.50 -4.55 -39.17
CA CYS A 84 15.79 -3.59 -40.00
C CYS A 84 14.43 -3.20 -39.38
N LEU A 85 13.64 -4.18 -38.91
CA LEU A 85 12.36 -3.90 -38.28
C LEU A 85 12.51 -3.12 -36.97
N CYS A 86 13.54 -3.42 -36.17
CA CYS A 86 13.84 -2.67 -34.95
C CYS A 86 14.23 -1.22 -35.21
N ASN A 87 14.99 -0.96 -36.27
CA ASN A 87 15.29 0.41 -36.69
C ASN A 87 14.01 1.13 -37.18
N SER A 88 13.11 0.42 -37.84
CA SER A 88 11.82 0.99 -38.25
C SER A 88 10.93 1.30 -37.04
N LEU A 89 10.89 0.42 -36.04
CA LEU A 89 10.18 0.63 -34.78
C LEU A 89 10.70 1.88 -34.04
N SER A 90 12.01 2.09 -33.97
CA SER A 90 12.56 3.26 -33.26
C SER A 90 12.29 4.59 -33.97
N LEU A 91 12.15 4.58 -35.30
CA LEU A 91 11.92 5.79 -36.11
C LEU A 91 10.44 6.12 -36.30
N MET A 92 9.56 5.12 -36.27
CA MET A 92 8.13 5.30 -36.52
C MET A 92 7.35 5.38 -35.21
N ASN A 93 6.31 6.22 -35.18
CA ASN A 93 5.42 6.34 -34.02
C ASN A 93 4.07 5.68 -34.31
N CYS A 94 3.83 4.49 -33.79
CA CYS A 94 2.61 3.71 -34.03
C CYS A 94 1.79 3.50 -32.74
N THR A 95 1.49 4.58 -32.02
CA THR A 95 0.83 4.52 -30.71
C THR A 95 -0.50 3.75 -30.70
N GLN A 96 -1.21 3.62 -31.82
CA GLN A 96 -2.54 3.00 -31.91
C GLN A 96 -2.55 1.47 -31.96
N ILE A 97 -1.41 0.81 -32.25
CA ILE A 97 -1.36 -0.65 -32.35
C ILE A 97 -1.62 -1.28 -30.97
N CYS A 98 -2.39 -2.36 -30.85
CA CYS A 98 -2.51 -3.12 -29.60
C CYS A 98 -2.92 -2.27 -28.36
N GLN A 99 -3.73 -1.23 -28.54
CA GLN A 99 -4.22 -0.38 -27.44
C GLN A 99 -5.57 -0.81 -26.88
N SER A 100 -6.21 -1.81 -27.48
CA SER A 100 -7.57 -2.27 -27.14
C SER A 100 -7.70 -2.73 -25.70
N THR A 101 -6.74 -3.53 -25.22
CA THR A 101 -6.76 -4.08 -23.86
C THR A 101 -5.39 -3.91 -23.19
N PRO A 102 -5.35 -3.90 -21.83
CA PRO A 102 -4.08 -3.92 -21.11
C PRO A 102 -3.19 -5.11 -21.47
N ASP A 103 -3.78 -6.28 -21.70
CA ASP A 103 -3.05 -7.50 -22.05
C ASP A 103 -2.42 -7.39 -23.44
N ASP A 104 -3.12 -6.75 -24.40
CA ASP A 104 -2.58 -6.47 -25.73
C ASP A 104 -1.38 -5.52 -25.66
N ARG A 105 -1.47 -4.47 -24.83
CA ARG A 105 -0.37 -3.50 -24.65
C ARG A 105 0.88 -4.17 -24.11
N VAL A 106 0.75 -4.97 -23.05
CA VAL A 106 1.86 -5.68 -22.42
C VAL A 106 2.43 -6.73 -23.37
N SER A 107 1.57 -7.52 -24.02
CA SER A 107 2.01 -8.56 -24.96
C SER A 107 2.76 -8.00 -26.16
N TYR A 108 2.28 -6.88 -26.73
CA TYR A 108 2.97 -6.18 -27.81
C TYR A 108 4.31 -5.61 -27.37
N TYR A 109 4.34 -4.98 -26.19
CA TYR A 109 5.56 -4.40 -25.64
C TYR A 109 6.62 -5.48 -25.39
N ASP A 110 6.27 -6.59 -24.73
CA ASP A 110 7.18 -7.71 -24.48
C ASP A 110 7.68 -8.34 -25.78
N TRP A 111 6.79 -8.52 -26.77
CA TRP A 111 7.17 -9.02 -28.09
C TRP A 111 8.15 -8.08 -28.80
N ALA A 112 7.90 -6.77 -28.79
CA ALA A 112 8.76 -5.79 -29.44
C ALA A 112 10.13 -5.66 -28.77
N ILE A 113 10.19 -5.70 -27.44
CA ILE A 113 11.46 -5.70 -26.70
C ILE A 113 12.26 -6.98 -26.98
N GLU A 114 11.61 -8.15 -26.96
CA GLU A 114 12.30 -9.41 -27.29
C GLU A 114 12.70 -9.48 -28.78
N LEU A 115 11.91 -8.91 -29.69
CA LEU A 115 12.28 -8.73 -31.09
C LEU A 115 13.54 -7.87 -31.23
N CYS A 116 13.71 -6.84 -30.42
CA CYS A 116 14.86 -5.91 -30.54
C CYS A 116 16.01 -6.19 -29.57
N LYS A 117 16.00 -7.34 -28.90
CA LYS A 117 17.02 -7.73 -27.92
C LYS A 117 18.43 -7.93 -28.50
N ASP A 118 18.54 -8.27 -29.79
CA ASP A 118 19.83 -8.44 -30.45
C ASP A 118 20.34 -7.12 -31.07
N TYR A 119 19.42 -6.23 -31.45
CA TYR A 119 19.74 -4.84 -31.84
C TYR A 119 20.45 -4.09 -30.70
N THR A 120 20.21 -4.50 -29.45
CA THR A 120 20.82 -3.89 -28.26
C THR A 120 22.11 -4.57 -27.77
N ARG A 121 22.62 -5.59 -28.48
CA ARG A 121 23.55 -6.58 -27.90
C ARG A 121 25.04 -6.57 -28.27
N PRO A 122 25.66 -5.54 -28.88
CA PRO A 122 27.11 -5.43 -28.81
C PRO A 122 27.60 -4.62 -27.60
N LEU A 123 26.74 -3.86 -26.91
CA LEU A 123 27.19 -2.81 -26.01
C LEU A 123 26.43 -2.84 -24.67
N ASN A 124 27.17 -2.66 -23.57
CA ASN A 124 26.77 -2.68 -22.15
C ASN A 124 25.28 -2.41 -21.82
N SER A 125 24.79 -3.01 -20.72
CA SER A 125 23.42 -2.96 -20.18
C SER A 125 22.73 -1.58 -20.13
N SER A 126 23.49 -0.49 -20.22
CA SER A 126 22.99 0.88 -20.38
C SER A 126 22.28 1.15 -21.72
N ILE A 127 22.49 0.37 -22.79
CA ILE A 127 21.92 0.66 -24.13
C ILE A 127 20.56 0.01 -24.38
N ASN A 128 20.18 -1.04 -23.64
CA ASN A 128 18.77 -1.44 -23.56
C ASN A 128 17.91 -0.25 -23.09
N ALA A 129 18.42 0.53 -22.14
CA ALA A 129 17.79 1.78 -21.75
C ALA A 129 17.82 2.82 -22.87
N THR A 130 18.87 2.84 -23.71
CA THR A 130 18.93 3.74 -24.88
C THR A 130 17.86 3.43 -25.92
N PHE A 131 17.68 2.18 -26.39
CA PHE A 131 16.61 1.83 -27.34
C PHE A 131 15.23 2.18 -26.78
N VAL A 132 14.96 1.79 -25.52
CA VAL A 132 13.73 2.12 -24.78
C VAL A 132 13.55 3.64 -24.63
N SER A 133 14.65 4.40 -24.52
CA SER A 133 14.59 5.86 -24.41
C SER A 133 14.36 6.57 -25.75
N ILE A 134 14.86 6.03 -26.86
CA ILE A 134 14.72 6.64 -28.19
C ILE A 134 13.45 6.20 -28.90
N TRP A 135 12.89 5.03 -28.58
CA TRP A 135 11.65 4.55 -29.18
C TRP A 135 10.47 5.36 -28.58
N PRO A 136 9.92 6.36 -29.31
CA PRO A 136 8.98 7.33 -28.72
C PRO A 136 7.71 6.65 -28.23
N GLU A 137 7.32 5.59 -28.93
CA GLU A 137 6.17 4.76 -28.60
C GLU A 137 6.32 4.07 -27.23
N VAL A 138 7.55 3.75 -26.79
CA VAL A 138 7.79 3.20 -25.46
C VAL A 138 7.46 4.20 -24.39
N GLN A 139 7.75 5.48 -24.58
CA GLN A 139 7.44 6.48 -23.56
C GLN A 139 5.93 6.65 -23.42
N ASP A 140 5.21 6.79 -24.55
CA ASP A 140 3.75 6.91 -24.57
C ASP A 140 3.05 5.64 -24.06
N ARG A 141 3.54 4.46 -24.47
CA ARG A 141 3.02 3.17 -23.98
C ARG A 141 3.39 2.92 -22.53
N SER A 142 4.60 3.25 -22.09
CA SER A 142 5.01 3.08 -20.70
C SER A 142 4.12 3.88 -19.78
N TYR A 143 3.70 5.08 -20.18
CA TYR A 143 2.71 5.85 -19.44
C TYR A 143 1.35 5.13 -19.38
N SER A 144 0.86 4.62 -20.51
CA SER A 144 -0.42 3.89 -20.58
C SER A 144 -0.39 2.58 -19.79
N ILE A 145 0.70 1.81 -19.89
CA ILE A 145 0.93 0.59 -19.12
C ILE A 145 1.06 0.95 -17.63
N LEU A 146 1.77 2.02 -17.28
CA LEU A 146 1.84 2.50 -15.89
C LEU A 146 0.44 2.86 -15.36
N GLN A 147 -0.45 3.39 -16.20
CA GLN A 147 -1.84 3.60 -15.81
C GLN A 147 -2.57 2.29 -15.50
N ASP A 148 -2.29 1.23 -16.26
CA ASP A 148 -2.80 -0.12 -16.01
C ASP A 148 -2.17 -0.78 -14.78
N LEU A 149 -1.05 -0.26 -14.26
CA LEU A 149 -0.44 -0.74 -13.02
C LEU A 149 -1.05 -0.14 -11.77
N TYR A 150 -2.00 0.79 -11.88
CA TYR A 150 -2.64 1.34 -10.70
C TYR A 150 -3.78 0.43 -10.23
N PRO A 151 -3.67 -0.16 -9.02
CA PRO A 151 -4.77 -0.95 -8.47
C PRO A 151 -6.02 -0.12 -8.18
N PHE A 152 -5.91 1.21 -8.22
CA PHE A 152 -6.99 2.14 -7.99
C PHE A 152 -7.12 3.12 -9.14
N ALA A 153 -8.35 3.28 -9.64
CA ALA A 153 -8.65 4.23 -10.72
C ALA A 153 -8.64 5.70 -10.27
N TRP A 154 -8.70 5.95 -8.96
CA TRP A 154 -8.73 7.29 -8.40
C TRP A 154 -7.33 7.90 -8.24
N ARG A 155 -7.28 9.22 -8.12
CA ARG A 155 -6.06 9.99 -7.83
C ARG A 155 -6.35 10.97 -6.71
N LEU A 156 -5.42 11.11 -5.77
CA LEU A 156 -5.44 12.15 -4.74
C LEU A 156 -4.44 13.23 -5.17
N SER A 157 -4.84 14.09 -6.11
CA SER A 157 -3.98 15.14 -6.66
C SER A 157 -4.78 16.42 -6.88
N PRO A 158 -4.16 17.61 -6.82
CA PRO A 158 -4.86 18.84 -7.15
C PRO A 158 -5.31 18.81 -8.63
N THR A 159 -6.48 19.37 -8.90
CA THR A 159 -7.01 19.49 -10.28
C THR A 159 -6.25 20.56 -11.08
N ASP A 160 -5.66 21.55 -10.40
CA ASP A 160 -4.86 22.62 -11.00
C ASP A 160 -3.37 22.24 -11.04
N ASN A 161 -2.81 22.18 -12.25
CA ASN A 161 -1.40 21.86 -12.50
C ASN A 161 -0.44 22.83 -11.80
N LYS A 162 -0.81 24.10 -11.58
CA LYS A 162 0.06 25.07 -10.88
C LYS A 162 0.34 24.65 -9.43
N LYS A 163 -0.64 23.99 -8.79
CA LYS A 163 -0.53 23.50 -7.42
C LYS A 163 0.23 22.19 -7.30
N LEU A 164 0.57 21.52 -8.41
CA LEU A 164 1.34 20.28 -8.37
C LEU A 164 2.74 20.48 -7.79
N SER A 165 3.32 21.68 -7.98
CA SER A 165 4.59 22.09 -7.37
C SER A 165 4.56 22.14 -5.83
N GLN A 166 3.38 22.19 -5.22
CA GLN A 166 3.20 22.25 -3.77
C GLN A 166 3.04 20.85 -3.13
N CYS A 167 3.12 19.78 -3.92
CA CYS A 167 2.98 18.44 -3.40
C CYS A 167 4.18 18.07 -2.52
N PRO A 168 3.94 17.45 -1.34
CA PRO A 168 5.02 16.99 -0.49
C PRO A 168 5.88 15.97 -1.24
N SER A 169 7.19 16.01 -1.02
CA SER A 169 8.08 15.02 -1.61
C SER A 169 7.73 13.61 -1.10
N LYS A 170 8.07 12.59 -1.90
CA LYS A 170 7.83 11.18 -1.55
C LYS A 170 8.43 10.81 -0.20
N ALA A 171 9.65 11.30 0.07
CA ALA A 171 10.34 11.14 1.34
C ALA A 171 9.57 11.78 2.49
N LEU A 172 8.97 12.96 2.29
CA LEU A 172 8.16 13.63 3.31
C LEU A 172 6.90 12.84 3.66
N ASN A 173 6.20 12.28 2.66
CA ASN A 173 5.05 11.42 2.88
C ASN A 173 5.42 10.20 3.76
N LEU A 174 6.52 9.53 3.46
CA LEU A 174 6.99 8.38 4.25
C LEU A 174 7.51 8.80 5.64
N ALA A 175 8.21 9.93 5.72
CA ALA A 175 8.70 10.48 6.98
C ALA A 175 7.55 10.81 7.94
N SER A 176 6.40 11.25 7.44
CA SER A 176 5.22 11.51 8.25
C SER A 176 4.74 10.27 9.02
N PHE A 177 4.77 9.10 8.39
CA PHE A 177 4.42 7.82 9.05
C PHE A 177 5.49 7.40 10.06
N ALA A 178 6.77 7.64 9.74
CA ALA A 178 7.87 7.31 10.65
C ALA A 178 7.81 8.17 11.91
N ILE A 179 7.55 9.46 11.76
CA ILE A 179 7.37 10.41 12.86
C ILE A 179 6.16 10.02 13.72
N ASN A 180 5.01 9.71 13.10
CA ASN A 180 3.85 9.23 13.84
C ASN A 180 4.19 7.98 14.68
N ASN A 181 4.85 6.99 14.06
CA ASN A 181 5.24 5.76 14.77
C ASN A 181 6.26 6.00 15.88
N ALA A 182 7.19 6.94 15.70
CA ALA A 182 8.12 7.35 16.76
C ALA A 182 7.38 7.99 17.94
N ILE A 183 6.44 8.91 17.67
CA ILE A 183 5.60 9.54 18.69
C ILE A 183 4.78 8.49 19.44
N VAL A 184 4.16 7.56 18.72
CA VAL A 184 3.35 6.46 19.30
C VAL A 184 4.23 5.51 20.12
N GLY A 185 5.42 5.16 19.65
CA GLY A 185 6.36 4.30 20.37
C GLY A 185 6.83 4.93 21.69
N VAL A 186 7.27 6.20 21.62
CA VAL A 186 7.68 6.99 22.80
C VAL A 186 6.49 7.18 23.73
N GLY A 187 5.33 7.57 23.20
CA GLY A 187 4.08 7.73 23.94
C GLY A 187 3.68 6.45 24.67
N THR A 188 3.78 5.29 24.03
CA THR A 188 3.49 3.98 24.64
C THR A 188 4.43 3.69 25.80
N TRP A 189 5.72 4.01 25.65
CA TRP A 189 6.72 3.82 26.71
C TRP A 189 6.46 4.69 27.95
N PHE A 190 6.10 5.97 27.74
CA PHE A 190 5.86 6.92 28.83
C PHE A 190 4.45 6.81 29.39
N LEU A 191 3.43 6.95 28.55
CA LEU A 191 2.03 6.97 28.93
C LEU A 191 1.49 5.58 29.26
N GLY A 192 2.07 4.49 28.74
CA GLY A 192 1.70 3.13 29.16
C GLY A 192 1.97 2.86 30.65
N ARG A 193 2.84 3.64 31.30
CA ARG A 193 3.12 3.54 32.74
C ARG A 193 1.98 4.12 33.56
N ARG A 194 1.13 3.26 34.14
CA ARG A 194 0.05 3.67 35.05
C ARG A 194 0.52 4.55 36.22
N LYS A 195 1.74 4.38 36.72
CA LYS A 195 2.32 5.27 37.76
C LYS A 195 2.50 6.71 37.28
N LEU A 196 2.94 6.89 36.02
CA LEU A 196 3.07 8.22 35.44
C LEU A 196 1.70 8.82 35.19
N ILE A 197 0.76 8.03 34.63
CA ILE A 197 -0.61 8.52 34.45
C ILE A 197 -1.18 8.93 35.80
N LYS A 198 -1.07 8.13 36.87
CA LYS A 198 -1.58 8.51 38.20
C LYS A 198 -1.01 9.85 38.72
N ARG A 199 0.26 10.16 38.41
CA ARG A 199 0.90 11.44 38.77
C ARG A 199 0.43 12.60 37.89
N LEU A 200 0.18 12.38 36.61
CA LEU A 200 -0.38 13.41 35.72
C LEU A 200 -1.88 13.63 36.03
N ALA A 201 -2.57 12.54 36.32
CA ALA A 201 -3.97 12.43 36.69
C ALA A 201 -4.32 13.07 38.03
N SER A 202 -3.38 13.21 38.96
CA SER A 202 -3.68 13.86 40.24
C SER A 202 -4.09 15.33 40.05
N GLY A 203 -3.64 15.98 38.97
CA GLY A 203 -4.17 17.28 38.54
C GLY A 203 -5.52 17.20 37.82
N LEU A 204 -5.86 16.06 37.21
CA LEU A 204 -7.13 15.79 36.50
C LEU A 204 -8.02 14.83 37.32
N ARG A 205 -8.24 15.15 38.60
CA ARG A 205 -8.91 14.29 39.59
C ARG A 205 -10.33 13.83 39.17
N TRP A 206 -11.03 14.65 38.39
CA TRP A 206 -12.39 14.37 37.92
C TRP A 206 -12.44 13.33 36.79
N PHE A 207 -11.60 13.49 35.76
CA PHE A 207 -11.54 12.60 34.61
C PHE A 207 -11.11 11.18 35.03
N THR A 208 -10.27 11.12 36.05
CA THR A 208 -9.60 9.90 36.50
C THR A 208 -10.50 9.04 37.38
N LYS A 209 -11.35 9.63 38.22
CA LYS A 209 -12.32 8.85 39.02
C LYS A 209 -13.37 8.14 38.15
N ALA A 210 -13.70 8.70 36.99
CA ALA A 210 -14.64 8.11 36.03
C ALA A 210 -13.97 7.12 35.06
N ALA A 211 -12.72 7.37 34.64
CA ALA A 211 -12.03 6.58 33.62
C ALA A 211 -11.15 5.45 34.18
N TYR A 212 -10.73 5.50 35.46
CA TYR A 212 -9.89 4.43 36.02
C TYR A 212 -10.71 3.18 36.27
N GLY A 213 -10.55 2.20 35.37
CA GLY A 213 -11.01 0.85 35.58
C GLY A 213 -10.40 0.26 36.85
N VAL A 214 -11.24 -0.43 37.64
CA VAL A 214 -10.76 -1.33 38.69
C VAL A 214 -9.81 -2.32 38.03
N ALA A 215 -8.63 -2.56 38.62
CA ALA A 215 -7.71 -3.56 38.10
C ALA A 215 -8.46 -4.89 37.87
N GLY A 216 -8.11 -5.60 36.80
CA GLY A 216 -8.84 -6.79 36.38
C GLY A 216 -10.24 -6.53 35.79
N SER A 217 -10.54 -5.31 35.34
CA SER A 217 -11.82 -4.99 34.70
C SER A 217 -12.07 -5.86 33.46
N LYS A 218 -13.29 -6.36 33.33
CA LYS A 218 -13.76 -7.11 32.14
C LYS A 218 -14.09 -6.21 30.94
N SER A 219 -13.87 -4.89 31.06
CA SER A 219 -14.19 -3.89 30.03
C SER A 219 -13.16 -3.78 28.90
N TRP A 220 -12.04 -4.52 28.99
CA TRP A 220 -10.95 -4.47 27.99
C TRP A 220 -11.40 -4.70 26.52
N PRO A 221 -12.42 -5.52 26.19
CA PRO A 221 -12.89 -5.65 24.81
C PRO A 221 -13.60 -4.37 24.34
N ALA A 222 -14.40 -3.74 25.21
CA ALA A 222 -15.09 -2.49 24.89
C ALA A 222 -14.09 -1.36 24.63
N ILE A 223 -13.01 -1.28 25.42
CA ILE A 223 -11.92 -0.34 25.18
C ILE A 223 -11.26 -0.58 23.82
N SER A 224 -11.07 -1.84 23.41
CA SER A 224 -10.51 -2.16 22.09
C SER A 224 -11.38 -1.64 20.94
N ILE A 225 -12.71 -1.78 21.08
CA ILE A 225 -13.70 -1.26 20.10
C ILE A 225 -13.63 0.27 20.05
N ILE A 226 -13.55 0.94 21.21
CA ILE A 226 -13.40 2.39 21.30
C ILE A 226 -12.10 2.84 20.62
N VAL A 227 -10.98 2.16 20.87
CA VAL A 227 -9.68 2.45 20.23
C VAL A 227 -9.78 2.33 18.71
N VAL A 228 -10.46 1.30 18.20
CA VAL A 228 -10.71 1.12 16.76
C VAL A 228 -11.54 2.28 16.21
N ALA A 229 -12.63 2.65 16.90
CA ALA A 229 -13.49 3.76 16.49
C ALA A 229 -12.74 5.09 16.44
N ILE A 230 -11.90 5.38 17.45
CA ILE A 230 -11.05 6.58 17.51
C ILE A 230 -10.06 6.60 16.34
N ASN A 231 -9.40 5.47 16.04
CA ASN A 231 -8.49 5.35 14.89
C ASN A 231 -9.19 5.57 13.55
N VAL A 232 -10.35 4.95 13.35
CA VAL A 232 -11.16 5.13 12.13
C VAL A 232 -11.63 6.58 12.01
N PHE A 233 -12.01 7.20 13.12
CA PHE A 233 -12.42 8.60 13.15
C PHE A 233 -11.26 9.56 12.84
N ALA A 234 -10.04 9.26 13.30
CA ALA A 234 -8.85 10.02 12.92
C ALA A 234 -8.61 9.97 11.39
N ASN A 235 -8.76 8.79 10.79
CA ASN A 235 -8.71 8.64 9.33
C ASN A 235 -9.84 9.40 8.63
N PHE A 236 -11.04 9.44 9.21
CA PHE A 236 -12.16 10.24 8.69
C PHE A 236 -11.85 11.75 8.72
N ILE A 237 -11.35 12.29 9.84
CA ILE A 237 -10.96 13.70 9.94
C ILE A 237 -9.92 14.03 8.86
N ASN A 238 -8.90 13.20 8.71
CA ASN A 238 -7.87 13.37 7.70
C ASN A 238 -8.42 13.33 6.26
N ALA A 239 -9.50 12.57 6.03
CA ALA A 239 -10.10 12.44 4.71
C ALA A 239 -10.92 13.68 4.39
N VAL A 240 -11.60 14.22 5.39
CA VAL A 240 -12.29 15.51 5.32
C VAL A 240 -11.30 16.65 5.11
N LEU A 241 -10.18 16.68 5.83
CA LEU A 241 -9.12 17.68 5.63
C LEU A 241 -8.58 17.63 4.19
N ALA A 242 -8.32 16.42 3.68
CA ALA A 242 -7.85 16.26 2.31
C ALA A 242 -8.87 16.77 1.29
N LYS A 243 -10.14 16.36 1.43
CA LYS A 243 -11.21 16.72 0.51
C LYS A 243 -11.64 18.19 0.59
N ARG A 244 -11.45 18.86 1.73
CA ARG A 244 -11.69 20.30 1.89
C ARG A 244 -10.61 21.17 1.24
N THR A 245 -9.45 20.60 0.91
CA THR A 245 -8.40 21.35 0.25
C THR A 245 -8.77 21.64 -1.20
N ALA A 246 -8.73 22.92 -1.60
CA ALA A 246 -9.17 23.35 -2.92
C ALA A 246 -8.38 22.67 -4.06
N GLY A 247 -9.10 21.88 -4.87
CA GLY A 247 -8.54 21.11 -6.00
C GLY A 247 -8.56 19.59 -5.77
N PHE A 248 -8.93 19.10 -4.59
CA PHE A 248 -8.98 17.68 -4.24
C PHE A 248 -10.44 17.17 -4.18
N SER A 249 -10.98 16.73 -5.31
CA SER A 249 -12.36 16.21 -5.41
C SER A 249 -12.47 14.68 -5.34
N SER A 250 -11.39 13.97 -5.68
CA SER A 250 -11.29 12.51 -5.72
C SER A 250 -10.10 12.06 -4.86
N PRO A 251 -10.14 10.87 -4.22
CA PRO A 251 -11.25 9.91 -4.12
C PRO A 251 -12.33 10.28 -3.09
N ASP A 252 -13.33 9.40 -2.92
CA ASP A 252 -14.32 9.49 -1.84
C ASP A 252 -13.69 9.29 -0.45
N ILE A 253 -14.36 9.81 0.57
CA ILE A 253 -13.89 9.78 1.97
C ILE A 253 -13.72 8.33 2.46
N GLY A 254 -14.64 7.42 2.10
CA GLY A 254 -14.59 6.03 2.54
C GLY A 254 -13.37 5.29 1.99
N THR A 255 -13.01 5.57 0.74
CA THR A 255 -11.79 5.05 0.12
C THR A 255 -10.53 5.55 0.81
N LEU A 256 -10.44 6.83 1.19
CA LEU A 256 -9.31 7.35 1.97
C LEU A 256 -9.22 6.73 3.36
N ILE A 257 -10.35 6.52 4.04
CA ILE A 257 -10.38 5.87 5.36
C ILE A 257 -9.82 4.46 5.30
N ARG A 258 -10.26 3.66 4.32
CA ARG A 258 -9.78 2.29 4.11
C ARG A 258 -8.30 2.27 3.74
N LEU A 259 -7.89 3.16 2.83
CA LEU A 259 -6.49 3.28 2.44
C LEU A 259 -5.60 3.60 3.65
N TRP A 260 -5.92 4.63 4.43
CA TRP A 260 -5.09 4.99 5.57
C TRP A 260 -5.22 4.03 6.77
N ALA A 261 -6.15 3.07 6.74
CA ALA A 261 -6.16 1.97 7.67
C ALA A 261 -5.03 0.94 7.41
N THR A 262 -4.41 0.96 6.21
CA THR A 262 -3.23 0.11 5.89
C THR A 262 -1.90 0.72 6.32
N ARG A 263 -1.89 1.93 6.89
CA ARG A 263 -0.65 2.58 7.35
C ARG A 263 0.07 1.70 8.36
N PRO A 264 1.41 1.64 8.31
CA PRO A 264 2.18 0.93 9.32
C PRO A 264 1.95 1.59 10.68
N ARG A 265 1.45 0.83 11.66
CA ARG A 265 1.24 1.29 13.04
C ARG A 265 2.14 0.54 13.99
N LEU A 266 2.85 1.28 14.85
CA LEU A 266 3.70 0.70 15.90
C LEU A 266 2.93 0.45 17.22
N ALA A 267 1.61 0.64 17.25
CA ALA A 267 0.81 0.48 18.48
C ALA A 267 0.98 -0.90 19.12
N PHE A 268 1.18 -1.96 18.33
CA PHE A 268 1.40 -3.32 18.83
C PHE A 268 2.63 -3.45 19.74
N ILE A 269 3.55 -2.47 19.82
CA ILE A 269 4.66 -2.49 20.78
C ILE A 269 4.19 -2.55 22.24
N ALA A 270 2.98 -2.09 22.54
CA ALA A 270 2.35 -2.26 23.85
C ALA A 270 2.25 -3.75 24.25
N THR A 271 2.06 -4.65 23.27
CA THR A 271 2.03 -6.10 23.51
C THR A 271 3.39 -6.66 23.92
N ALA A 272 4.48 -6.12 23.35
CA ALA A 272 5.86 -6.50 23.70
C ALA A 272 6.25 -6.04 25.11
N ILE A 273 5.71 -4.90 25.55
CA ILE A 273 5.94 -4.34 26.89
C ILE A 273 5.05 -5.02 27.96
N SER A 274 3.98 -5.73 27.55
CA SER A 274 3.04 -6.38 28.48
C SER A 274 3.68 -7.29 29.56
N PRO A 275 4.81 -8.00 29.32
CA PRO A 275 5.47 -8.80 30.35
C PRO A 275 6.33 -7.96 31.31
N VAL A 276 6.71 -6.75 30.92
CA VAL A 276 7.53 -5.85 31.73
C VAL A 276 6.66 -5.39 32.91
N GLN A 277 7.17 -5.54 34.14
CA GLN A 277 6.42 -5.22 35.36
C GLN A 277 5.09 -5.98 35.52
N LYS A 278 5.04 -7.24 35.06
CA LYS A 278 3.88 -8.14 35.22
C LYS A 278 3.30 -8.19 36.64
N GLU A 279 4.16 -8.08 37.66
CA GLU A 279 3.76 -8.08 39.07
C GLU A 279 2.76 -6.98 39.42
N GLN A 280 2.82 -5.85 38.72
CA GLN A 280 1.93 -4.71 38.94
C GLN A 280 0.72 -4.72 38.00
N SER A 281 0.56 -5.76 37.15
CA SER A 281 -0.47 -5.88 36.11
C SER A 281 -0.56 -4.67 35.17
N MET A 282 0.49 -3.84 35.11
CA MET A 282 0.41 -2.46 34.64
C MET A 282 0.10 -2.34 33.15
N TYR A 283 0.56 -3.32 32.36
CA TYR A 283 0.48 -3.30 30.90
C TYR A 283 -0.38 -4.43 30.33
N ILE A 284 -0.97 -5.27 31.19
CA ILE A 284 -1.70 -6.47 30.74
C ILE A 284 -2.94 -6.04 29.96
N SER A 285 -3.78 -5.19 30.56
CA SER A 285 -5.01 -4.71 29.92
C SER A 285 -4.71 -3.91 28.65
N ALA A 286 -3.75 -2.99 28.73
CA ALA A 286 -3.29 -2.23 27.57
C ALA A 286 -2.80 -3.14 26.44
N GLY A 287 -1.98 -4.16 26.74
CA GLY A 287 -1.46 -5.11 25.77
C GLY A 287 -2.55 -5.93 25.09
N VAL A 288 -3.49 -6.49 25.87
CA VAL A 288 -4.60 -7.30 25.33
C VAL A 288 -5.54 -6.45 24.48
N SER A 289 -5.93 -5.25 24.96
CA SER A 289 -6.79 -4.35 24.19
C SER A 289 -6.14 -3.85 22.92
N THR A 290 -4.84 -3.52 22.99
CA THR A 290 -4.08 -3.10 21.81
C THR A 290 -4.01 -4.23 20.79
N LEU A 291 -3.74 -5.47 21.21
CA LEU A 291 -3.73 -6.63 20.32
C LEU A 291 -5.08 -6.83 19.62
N LEU A 292 -6.19 -6.76 20.37
CA LEU A 292 -7.54 -6.89 19.80
C LEU A 292 -7.85 -5.74 18.83
N SER A 293 -7.50 -4.51 19.19
CA SER A 293 -7.70 -3.34 18.33
C SER A 293 -6.89 -3.47 17.03
N GLU A 294 -5.68 -4.01 17.09
CA GLU A 294 -4.83 -4.21 15.92
C GLU A 294 -5.44 -5.29 15.00
N VAL A 295 -5.95 -6.40 15.54
CA VAL A 295 -6.68 -7.41 14.75
C VAL A 295 -7.85 -6.76 13.98
N MET A 296 -8.66 -5.95 14.66
CA MET A 296 -9.81 -5.27 14.04
C MET A 296 -9.36 -4.28 12.96
N LEU A 297 -8.36 -3.45 13.25
CA LEU A 297 -7.88 -2.45 12.29
C LEU A 297 -7.14 -3.08 11.10
N GLN A 298 -6.40 -4.19 11.30
CA GLN A 298 -5.80 -4.98 10.21
C GLN A 298 -6.88 -5.59 9.32
N THR A 299 -8.02 -6.00 9.89
CA THR A 299 -9.18 -6.48 9.12
C THR A 299 -9.76 -5.38 8.25
N ILE A 300 -9.91 -4.16 8.78
CA ILE A 300 -10.41 -3.00 8.01
C ILE A 300 -9.45 -2.65 6.86
N GLY A 301 -8.15 -2.57 7.14
CA GLY A 301 -7.12 -2.30 6.13
C GLY A 301 -6.95 -3.44 5.12
N GLY A 302 -7.21 -4.68 5.54
CA GLY A 302 -7.05 -5.89 4.72
C GLY A 302 -7.89 -5.90 3.45
N VAL A 303 -9.02 -5.20 3.45
CA VAL A 303 -9.85 -5.00 2.24
C VAL A 303 -9.03 -4.41 1.10
N VAL A 304 -8.15 -3.45 1.39
CA VAL A 304 -7.31 -2.79 0.39
C VAL A 304 -6.24 -3.75 -0.13
N PHE A 305 -5.59 -4.51 0.74
CA PHE A 305 -4.58 -5.50 0.32
C PHE A 305 -5.18 -6.60 -0.55
N ILE A 306 -6.38 -7.09 -0.21
CA ILE A 306 -7.10 -8.08 -1.01
C ILE A 306 -7.48 -7.49 -2.38
N GLN A 307 -7.94 -6.23 -2.44
CA GLN A 307 -8.21 -5.55 -3.71
C GLN A 307 -6.96 -5.46 -4.59
N VAL A 308 -5.81 -5.11 -4.00
CA VAL A 308 -4.53 -5.02 -4.70
C VAL A 308 -4.09 -6.40 -5.24
N ILE A 309 -4.24 -7.47 -4.46
CA ILE A 309 -3.93 -8.83 -4.91
C ILE A 309 -4.90 -9.27 -6.01
N SER A 310 -6.21 -9.03 -5.85
CA SER A 310 -7.20 -9.39 -6.85
C SER A 310 -6.95 -8.67 -8.18
N PHE A 311 -6.55 -7.40 -8.11
CA PHE A 311 -6.12 -6.65 -9.29
C PHE A 311 -4.89 -7.27 -9.94
N PHE A 312 -3.87 -7.58 -9.13
CA PHE A 312 -2.62 -8.18 -9.59
C PHE A 312 -2.80 -9.56 -10.23
N THR A 313 -3.64 -10.41 -9.65
CA THR A 313 -3.89 -11.78 -10.13
C THR A 313 -4.72 -11.79 -11.43
N THR A 314 -5.78 -10.97 -11.49
CA THR A 314 -6.67 -10.92 -12.67
C THR A 314 -5.97 -10.37 -13.92
N ARG A 315 -4.90 -9.59 -13.75
CA ARG A 315 -4.09 -9.02 -14.85
C ARG A 315 -2.87 -9.86 -15.23
N GLY A 316 -2.66 -11.02 -14.60
CA GLY A 316 -1.52 -11.89 -14.92
C GLY A 316 -0.14 -11.32 -14.55
N TYR A 317 -0.07 -10.20 -13.83
CA TYR A 317 1.18 -9.53 -13.47
C TYR A 317 2.07 -10.33 -12.49
N LEU A 318 1.55 -11.43 -11.91
CA LEU A 318 2.31 -12.40 -11.13
C LEU A 318 3.40 -13.12 -11.95
N GLN A 319 3.29 -13.14 -13.28
CA GLN A 319 4.28 -13.78 -14.13
C GLN A 319 5.58 -12.98 -14.12
N VAL A 320 6.69 -13.66 -13.78
CA VAL A 320 8.03 -13.12 -13.40
C VAL A 320 8.67 -12.13 -14.39
N LYS A 321 8.05 -11.87 -15.56
CA LYS A 321 8.59 -10.98 -16.59
C LYS A 321 7.64 -9.86 -17.05
N ALA A 322 6.36 -9.90 -16.67
CA ALA A 322 5.34 -8.99 -17.20
C ALA A 322 5.61 -7.50 -16.93
N LEU A 323 6.41 -7.18 -15.91
CA LEU A 323 6.72 -5.81 -15.52
C LEU A 323 8.19 -5.42 -15.77
N GLN A 324 9.06 -6.31 -16.26
CA GLN A 324 10.50 -6.09 -16.18
C GLN A 324 10.97 -4.81 -16.91
N TYR A 325 10.28 -4.43 -17.98
CA TYR A 325 10.64 -3.31 -18.83
C TYR A 325 9.75 -2.07 -18.66
N VAL A 326 8.78 -2.11 -17.74
CA VAL A 326 7.85 -0.99 -17.52
C VAL A 326 8.48 0.01 -16.56
N PHE A 327 8.40 1.30 -16.89
CA PHE A 327 8.82 2.35 -15.98
C PHE A 327 8.02 2.30 -14.66
N GLY A 328 8.71 2.28 -13.51
CA GLY A 328 8.07 2.13 -12.20
C GLY A 328 7.72 0.69 -11.81
N SER A 329 8.21 -0.30 -12.57
CA SER A 329 8.01 -1.72 -12.30
C SER A 329 8.42 -2.15 -10.90
N TRP A 330 9.56 -1.66 -10.41
CA TRP A 330 10.03 -1.97 -9.07
C TRP A 330 9.03 -1.50 -7.99
N SER A 331 8.46 -0.32 -8.16
CA SER A 331 7.47 0.26 -7.25
C SER A 331 6.15 -0.50 -7.29
N ALA A 332 5.72 -0.89 -8.49
CA ALA A 332 4.57 -1.77 -8.67
C ALA A 332 4.79 -3.13 -8.01
N MET A 333 5.94 -3.76 -8.25
CA MET A 333 6.33 -5.02 -7.62
C MET A 333 6.35 -4.90 -6.09
N LEU A 334 6.85 -3.79 -5.53
CA LEU A 334 6.78 -3.54 -4.10
C LEU A 334 5.34 -3.52 -3.59
N VAL A 335 4.42 -2.79 -4.24
CA VAL A 335 2.99 -2.74 -3.86
C VAL A 335 2.36 -4.13 -3.87
N TYR A 336 2.57 -4.89 -4.95
CA TYR A 336 1.94 -6.19 -5.12
C TYR A 336 2.54 -7.28 -4.24
N SER A 337 3.87 -7.34 -4.16
CA SER A 337 4.58 -8.34 -3.36
C SER A 337 4.34 -8.10 -1.87
N SER A 338 4.37 -6.84 -1.43
CA SER A 338 4.06 -6.50 -0.03
C SER A 338 2.61 -6.83 0.34
N ALA A 339 1.64 -6.61 -0.54
CA ALA A 339 0.26 -7.01 -0.30
C ALA A 339 0.14 -8.52 -0.13
N LEU A 340 0.83 -9.30 -0.98
CA LEU A 340 0.87 -10.76 -0.87
C LEU A 340 1.53 -11.23 0.43
N ILE A 341 2.71 -10.69 0.78
CA ILE A 341 3.39 -11.00 2.05
C ILE A 341 2.50 -10.63 3.24
N TRP A 342 1.81 -9.48 3.17
CA TRP A 342 0.86 -9.07 4.20
C TRP A 342 -0.28 -10.09 4.37
N VAL A 343 -0.93 -10.53 3.28
CA VAL A 343 -2.03 -11.51 3.35
C VAL A 343 -1.55 -12.85 3.92
N ILE A 344 -0.39 -13.33 3.47
CA ILE A 344 0.18 -14.59 3.98
C ILE A 344 0.48 -14.44 5.48
N SER A 345 1.18 -13.38 5.87
CA SER A 345 1.61 -13.16 7.25
C SER A 345 0.45 -12.90 8.22
N ILE A 346 -0.54 -12.09 7.83
CA ILE A 346 -1.73 -11.86 8.66
C ILE A 346 -2.61 -13.10 8.78
N SER A 347 -2.64 -13.96 7.74
CA SER A 347 -3.36 -15.24 7.81
C SER A 347 -2.71 -16.17 8.84
N PHE A 348 -1.38 -16.28 8.86
CA PHE A 348 -0.66 -16.99 9.92
C PHE A 348 -0.92 -16.40 11.30
N PHE A 349 -0.94 -15.08 11.41
CA PHE A 349 -1.28 -14.40 12.66
C PHE A 349 -2.70 -14.71 13.14
N TYR A 350 -3.70 -14.65 12.26
CA TYR A 350 -5.08 -14.98 12.61
C TYR A 350 -5.23 -16.45 12.98
N ILE A 351 -4.60 -17.37 12.25
CA ILE A 351 -4.58 -18.80 12.63
C ILE A 351 -3.92 -18.96 14.00
N TYR A 352 -2.79 -18.29 14.26
CA TYR A 352 -2.12 -18.32 15.56
C TYR A 352 -3.02 -17.82 16.70
N VAL A 353 -3.68 -16.67 16.51
CA VAL A 353 -4.62 -16.10 17.49
C VAL A 353 -5.83 -17.02 17.67
N VAL A 354 -6.47 -17.47 16.59
CA VAL A 354 -7.63 -18.37 16.64
C VAL A 354 -7.27 -19.69 17.35
N TRP A 355 -6.14 -20.30 16.99
CA TRP A 355 -5.69 -21.55 17.58
C TRP A 355 -5.44 -21.40 19.09
N LYS A 356 -4.78 -20.31 19.50
CA LYS A 356 -4.46 -20.07 20.92
C LYS A 356 -5.65 -19.62 21.75
N TYR A 357 -6.54 -18.80 21.19
CA TYR A 357 -7.64 -18.18 21.94
C TYR A 357 -9.00 -18.86 21.77
N LEU A 358 -9.32 -19.44 20.61
CA LEU A 358 -10.64 -20.05 20.35
C LEU A 358 -10.65 -21.56 20.56
N ILE A 359 -9.58 -22.27 20.18
CA ILE A 359 -9.49 -23.73 20.37
C ILE A 359 -8.99 -24.06 21.79
N GLY A 360 -8.12 -23.21 22.35
CA GLY A 360 -7.58 -23.39 23.69
C GLY A 360 -8.42 -22.83 24.85
N ALA A 361 -9.39 -21.94 24.63
CA ALA A 361 -10.06 -21.23 25.73
C ALA A 361 -11.54 -20.87 25.48
N ARG A 362 -12.30 -20.80 26.58
CA ARG A 362 -13.69 -20.27 26.73
C ARG A 362 -13.89 -18.81 26.26
N VAL A 363 -12.88 -18.19 25.65
CA VAL A 363 -12.82 -16.77 25.28
C VAL A 363 -13.66 -16.47 24.02
N SER A 364 -13.82 -17.45 23.12
CA SER A 364 -14.71 -17.31 21.93
C SER A 364 -16.14 -16.96 22.35
N THR A 365 -16.64 -17.63 23.38
CA THR A 365 -17.97 -17.39 23.95
C THR A 365 -18.06 -15.98 24.52
N LEU A 366 -17.04 -15.49 25.24
CA LEU A 366 -17.04 -14.15 25.84
C LEU A 366 -17.01 -13.03 24.79
N VAL A 367 -16.19 -13.17 23.75
CA VAL A 367 -16.10 -12.18 22.66
C VAL A 367 -17.41 -12.15 21.87
N PHE A 368 -17.95 -13.32 21.53
CA PHE A 368 -19.24 -13.42 20.84
C PHE A 368 -20.38 -12.85 21.70
N LEU A 369 -20.43 -13.16 23.01
CA LEU A 369 -21.46 -12.61 23.91
C LEU A 369 -21.34 -11.09 24.06
N ALA A 370 -20.11 -10.57 24.16
CA ALA A 370 -19.86 -9.14 24.27
C ALA A 370 -20.26 -8.40 22.98
N LEU A 371 -19.87 -8.92 21.81
CA LEU A 371 -20.31 -8.42 20.51
C LEU A 371 -21.82 -8.50 20.35
N TRP A 372 -22.43 -9.62 20.73
CA TRP A 372 -23.87 -9.81 20.66
C TRP A 372 -24.63 -8.85 21.57
N ASN A 373 -24.19 -8.69 22.83
CA ASN A 373 -24.80 -7.75 23.76
C ASN A 373 -24.60 -6.29 23.33
N PHE A 374 -23.42 -5.95 22.78
CA PHE A 374 -23.16 -4.65 22.22
C PHE A 374 -24.04 -4.37 21.00
N LEU A 375 -24.11 -5.30 20.04
CA LEU A 375 -24.95 -5.18 18.85
C LEU A 375 -26.44 -5.14 19.19
N LYS A 376 -26.89 -5.94 20.15
CA LYS A 376 -28.27 -5.89 20.67
C LYS A 376 -28.58 -4.54 21.30
N SER A 377 -27.68 -4.05 22.16
CA SER A 377 -27.77 -2.72 22.76
C SER A 377 -27.75 -1.61 21.69
N TYR A 378 -26.97 -1.79 20.63
CA TYR A 378 -26.88 -0.84 19.52
C TYR A 378 -28.11 -0.88 18.61
N SER A 379 -28.75 -2.05 18.43
CA SER A 379 -29.99 -2.18 17.64
C SER A 379 -31.21 -1.57 18.34
N GLU A 380 -31.21 -1.49 19.68
CA GLU A 380 -32.26 -0.82 20.45
C GLU A 380 -32.03 0.70 20.55
N ILE A 381 -30.80 1.18 20.29
CA ILE A 381 -30.52 2.62 20.20
C ILE A 381 -30.99 3.13 18.83
N SER A 382 -32.19 3.72 18.83
CA SER A 382 -32.77 4.42 17.68
C SER A 382 -31.76 5.38 17.03
N TRP A 383 -31.65 5.33 15.70
CA TRP A 383 -30.87 6.27 14.89
C TRP A 383 -31.16 7.74 15.21
N ASN A 384 -32.36 8.05 15.70
CA ASN A 384 -32.75 9.38 16.13
C ASN A 384 -32.03 9.79 17.44
N THR A 385 -31.77 8.84 18.34
CA THR A 385 -30.99 9.07 19.57
C THR A 385 -29.52 9.29 19.24
N LEU A 386 -28.95 8.52 18.32
CA LEU A 386 -27.56 8.72 17.88
C LEU A 386 -27.39 10.10 17.22
N LYS A 387 -28.32 10.48 16.32
CA LYS A 387 -28.33 11.79 15.68
C LYS A 387 -28.44 12.93 16.69
N TYR A 388 -29.38 12.84 17.64
CA TYR A 388 -29.53 13.81 18.72
C TYR A 388 -28.27 13.90 19.60
N THR A 389 -27.64 12.77 19.91
CA THR A 389 -26.43 12.72 20.75
C THR A 389 -25.23 13.32 20.00
N LEU A 390 -25.09 13.06 18.71
CA LEU A 390 -24.04 13.63 17.88
C LEU A 390 -24.20 15.15 17.71
N GLU A 391 -25.42 15.64 17.46
CA GLU A 391 -25.71 17.07 17.40
C GLU A 391 -25.41 17.76 18.74
N LYS A 392 -25.76 17.11 19.87
CA LYS A 392 -25.48 17.62 21.20
C LYS A 392 -23.99 17.59 21.56
N ILE A 393 -23.24 16.58 21.12
CA ILE A 393 -21.78 16.49 21.30
C ILE A 393 -21.08 17.58 20.47
N VAL A 394 -21.51 17.81 19.22
CA VAL A 394 -20.96 18.88 18.38
C VAL A 394 -21.20 20.24 19.03
N ASP A 395 -22.41 20.49 19.55
CA ASP A 395 -22.73 21.71 20.27
C ASP A 395 -21.94 21.84 21.59
N LEU A 396 -21.74 20.73 22.32
CA LEU A 396 -20.92 20.72 23.55
C LEU A 396 -19.45 21.04 23.26
N ILE A 397 -18.89 20.48 22.18
CA ILE A 397 -17.52 20.78 21.73
C ILE A 397 -17.42 22.25 21.33
N GLN A 398 -18.41 22.80 20.62
CA GLN A 398 -18.46 24.21 20.26
C GLN A 398 -18.64 25.15 21.47
N ARG A 399 -19.33 24.70 22.53
CA ARG A 399 -19.45 25.44 23.80
C ARG A 399 -18.18 25.37 24.63
N CYS A 400 -17.52 24.21 24.71
CA CYS A 400 -16.23 24.08 25.39
C CYS A 400 -15.14 24.94 24.74
N PHE A 401 -15.13 25.05 23.41
CA PHE A 401 -14.22 25.96 22.70
C PHE A 401 -14.54 27.44 22.89
N ARG A 402 -15.79 27.81 23.19
CA ARG A 402 -16.18 29.20 23.50
C ARG A 402 -15.99 29.56 24.98
N ALA A 403 -16.25 28.62 25.89
CA ALA A 403 -16.15 28.83 27.34
C ALA A 403 -14.70 28.92 27.85
N HIS A 404 -13.72 28.49 27.05
CA HIS A 404 -12.30 28.66 27.41
C HIS A 404 -11.76 30.08 27.19
N SER A 405 -12.60 31.02 26.75
CA SER A 405 -12.24 32.44 26.58
C SER A 405 -12.44 33.29 27.85
N ASP A 406 -13.22 32.85 28.85
CA ASP A 406 -13.76 33.76 29.89
C ASP A 406 -13.57 33.32 31.36
N LEU A 407 -12.62 32.43 31.68
CA LEU A 407 -12.41 32.02 33.08
C LEU A 407 -11.17 32.67 33.70
N ASN A 408 -11.34 33.92 34.13
CA ASN A 408 -10.63 34.49 35.27
C ASN A 408 -11.45 34.23 36.55
N THR A 409 -10.78 33.55 37.50
CA THR A 409 -10.84 33.79 38.95
C THR A 409 -12.20 33.72 39.65
N GLU A 410 -12.46 32.59 40.32
CA GLU A 410 -13.05 32.57 41.67
C GLU A 410 -12.77 31.20 42.32
N GLU A 411 -11.84 31.18 43.28
CA GLU A 411 -11.56 30.04 44.15
C GLU A 411 -12.53 30.08 45.34
N GLU A 412 -13.54 29.20 45.34
CA GLU A 412 -14.33 28.92 46.54
C GLU A 412 -13.61 27.86 47.40
N GLY A 413 -13.19 28.28 48.60
CA GLY A 413 -12.57 27.43 49.60
C GLY A 413 -13.58 26.49 50.26
N TYR A 414 -13.42 25.18 50.02
CA TYR A 414 -14.14 24.13 50.73
C TYR A 414 -13.33 23.67 51.95
N SER A 415 -13.91 23.81 53.15
CA SER A 415 -13.35 23.26 54.40
C SER A 415 -13.56 21.74 54.44
N MET A 416 -12.49 21.04 54.85
CA MET A 416 -12.33 19.59 54.78
C MET A 416 -12.24 19.02 56.20
N ASP A 417 -13.30 19.21 57.00
CA ASP A 417 -13.38 18.74 58.39
C ASP A 417 -14.65 17.88 58.58
N ASP A 418 -14.73 16.68 57.99
CA ASP A 418 -15.47 15.53 58.58
C ASP A 418 -15.36 14.24 57.72
N LEU A 419 -14.18 13.65 57.62
CA LEU A 419 -14.04 12.29 57.06
C LEU A 419 -13.49 11.37 58.13
N GLY A 420 -14.43 10.71 58.82
CA GLY A 420 -14.16 9.65 59.77
C GLY A 420 -13.17 8.63 59.21
N GLU A 421 -12.29 8.17 60.08
CA GLU A 421 -11.18 7.26 59.83
C GLU A 421 -11.71 5.91 59.29
N VAL A 422 -11.90 5.84 57.96
CA VAL A 422 -12.19 4.57 57.27
C VAL A 422 -10.94 3.73 57.39
N GLN A 423 -10.97 2.74 58.28
CA GLN A 423 -9.95 1.69 58.37
C GLN A 423 -9.77 1.08 56.97
N ALA A 424 -8.67 1.45 56.31
CA ALA A 424 -8.29 0.90 55.03
C ALA A 424 -8.03 -0.59 55.24
N GLN A 425 -8.92 -1.46 54.76
CA GLN A 425 -8.67 -2.89 54.78
C GLN A 425 -7.33 -3.15 54.09
N PRO A 426 -6.44 -3.97 54.70
CA PRO A 426 -5.14 -4.26 54.13
C PRO A 426 -5.36 -4.82 52.72
N TYR A 427 -4.84 -4.09 51.73
CA TYR A 427 -5.00 -4.40 50.31
C TYR A 427 -4.36 -5.77 50.06
N GLN A 428 -5.15 -6.86 50.09
CA GLN A 428 -4.66 -8.18 49.71
C GLN A 428 -4.21 -8.09 48.25
N THR A 429 -2.91 -8.08 48.04
CA THR A 429 -2.31 -8.04 46.72
C THR A 429 -2.56 -9.37 46.04
N LYS A 430 -3.70 -9.50 45.35
CA LYS A 430 -3.90 -10.58 44.37
C LYS A 430 -2.69 -10.59 43.44
N GLY A 431 -2.05 -11.76 43.30
CA GLY A 431 -1.01 -11.95 42.30
C GLY A 431 -1.55 -11.67 40.89
N TRP A 432 -0.67 -11.36 39.94
CA TRP A 432 -1.02 -11.04 38.55
C TRP A 432 -1.93 -12.09 37.88
N VAL A 433 -1.81 -13.36 38.26
CA VAL A 433 -2.68 -14.46 37.80
C VAL A 433 -4.14 -14.21 38.19
N GLY A 434 -4.40 -13.78 39.44
CA GLY A 434 -5.75 -13.49 39.90
C GLY A 434 -6.39 -12.29 39.18
N TRP A 435 -5.59 -11.34 38.73
CA TRP A 435 -6.08 -10.24 37.87
C TRP A 435 -6.44 -10.74 36.47
N LEU A 436 -5.64 -11.62 35.87
CA LEU A 436 -5.96 -12.24 34.58
C LEU A 436 -7.25 -13.05 34.66
N GLU A 437 -7.42 -13.88 35.69
CA GLU A 437 -8.64 -14.66 35.92
C GLU A 437 -9.87 -13.76 36.07
N GLN A 438 -9.74 -12.62 36.75
CA GLN A 438 -10.81 -11.64 36.89
C GLN A 438 -11.21 -11.01 35.54
N MET A 439 -10.25 -10.83 34.63
CA MET A 439 -10.48 -10.39 33.25
C MET A 439 -11.04 -11.49 32.34
N GLY A 440 -11.13 -12.74 32.83
CA GLY A 440 -11.51 -13.91 32.05
C GLY A 440 -10.39 -14.43 31.13
N LEU A 441 -9.14 -14.11 31.45
CA LEU A 441 -7.95 -14.51 30.69
C LEU A 441 -7.18 -15.61 31.44
N GLY A 442 -6.67 -16.59 30.71
CA GLY A 442 -5.80 -17.64 31.28
C GLY A 442 -4.38 -17.13 31.55
N GLY A 443 -3.65 -17.78 32.45
CA GLY A 443 -2.25 -17.44 32.76
C GLY A 443 -1.33 -17.45 31.53
N ASP A 444 -1.61 -18.31 30.55
CA ASP A 444 -0.84 -18.43 29.31
C ASP A 444 -1.05 -17.28 28.32
N VAL A 445 -2.07 -16.43 28.54
CA VAL A 445 -2.38 -15.30 27.67
C VAL A 445 -1.22 -14.32 27.62
N LEU A 446 -0.53 -14.07 28.74
CA LEU A 446 0.60 -13.13 28.77
C LEU A 446 1.74 -13.58 27.84
N LYS A 447 2.04 -14.88 27.83
CA LYS A 447 3.04 -15.46 26.92
C LYS A 447 2.60 -15.32 25.48
N THR A 448 1.32 -15.54 25.20
CA THR A 448 0.73 -15.43 23.86
C THR A 448 0.72 -13.99 23.35
N VAL A 449 0.30 -13.03 24.17
CA VAL A 449 0.32 -11.59 23.85
C VAL A 449 1.74 -11.12 23.57
N SER A 450 2.71 -11.56 24.37
CA SER A 450 4.11 -11.26 24.11
C SER A 450 4.57 -11.88 22.78
N GLN A 451 4.30 -13.16 22.51
CA GLN A 451 4.70 -13.78 21.25
C GLN A 451 4.00 -13.17 20.02
N ALA A 452 2.80 -12.62 20.18
CA ALA A 452 2.06 -11.96 19.11
C ALA A 452 2.83 -10.79 18.48
N TYR A 453 3.66 -10.05 19.24
CA TYR A 453 4.46 -8.96 18.67
C TYR A 453 5.40 -9.46 17.57
N ILE A 454 6.02 -10.63 17.76
CA ILE A 454 6.98 -11.21 16.80
C ILE A 454 6.26 -11.52 15.49
N VAL A 455 5.06 -12.10 15.57
CA VAL A 455 4.26 -12.45 14.40
C VAL A 455 3.74 -11.18 13.69
N LEU A 456 3.44 -10.12 14.43
CA LEU A 456 3.00 -8.83 13.89
C LEU A 456 4.12 -8.01 13.21
N LEU A 457 5.40 -8.34 13.42
CA LEU A 457 6.51 -7.67 12.74
C LEU A 457 6.45 -7.84 11.21
N LEU A 458 6.07 -9.02 10.73
CA LEU A 458 6.05 -9.29 9.28
C LEU A 458 4.93 -8.52 8.55
N PRO A 459 3.67 -8.49 9.04
CA PRO A 459 2.65 -7.58 8.52
C PRO A 459 3.08 -6.11 8.59
N TYR A 460 3.75 -5.68 9.67
CA TYR A 460 4.22 -4.30 9.82
C TYR A 460 5.27 -3.92 8.77
N ILE A 461 6.28 -4.78 8.52
CA ILE A 461 7.26 -4.58 7.45
C ILE A 461 6.57 -4.55 6.08
N SER A 462 5.60 -5.44 5.88
CA SER A 462 4.83 -5.49 4.63
C SER A 462 4.04 -4.20 4.40
N GLN A 463 3.42 -3.63 5.42
CA GLN A 463 2.76 -2.32 5.33
C GLN A 463 3.74 -1.20 4.94
N TRP A 464 4.96 -1.21 5.48
CA TRP A 464 5.99 -0.26 5.06
C TRP A 464 6.38 -0.42 3.59
N LEU A 465 6.67 -1.64 3.15
CA LEU A 465 7.00 -1.93 1.75
C LEU A 465 5.87 -1.53 0.81
N PHE A 466 4.62 -1.77 1.22
CA PHE A 466 3.43 -1.34 0.49
C PHE A 466 3.41 0.17 0.31
N TRP A 467 3.59 0.94 1.38
CA TRP A 467 3.55 2.40 1.31
C TRP A 467 4.73 3.00 0.55
N ILE A 468 5.93 2.41 0.65
CA ILE A 468 7.10 2.82 -0.16
C ILE A 468 6.78 2.62 -1.65
N GLY A 469 6.33 1.42 -2.02
CA GLY A 469 5.94 1.12 -3.40
C GLY A 469 4.79 2.02 -3.87
N PHE A 470 3.78 2.23 -3.03
CA PHE A 470 2.58 2.99 -3.36
C PHE A 470 2.89 4.47 -3.63
N VAL A 471 3.66 5.12 -2.76
CA VAL A 471 4.04 6.53 -2.94
C VAL A 471 4.95 6.69 -4.16
N GLU A 472 5.87 5.74 -4.40
CA GLU A 472 6.77 5.78 -5.56
C GLU A 472 6.04 5.49 -6.88
N LEU A 473 5.03 4.62 -6.86
CA LEU A 473 4.23 4.25 -8.02
C LEU A 473 3.24 5.38 -8.39
N TYR A 474 2.51 5.92 -7.42
CA TYR A 474 1.50 6.95 -7.67
C TYR A 474 2.08 8.33 -7.92
N ARG A 475 3.26 8.67 -7.35
CA ARG A 475 3.94 9.96 -7.58
C ARG A 475 2.97 11.15 -7.46
N ASP A 476 2.82 11.90 -8.54
CA ASP A 476 1.97 13.08 -8.68
C ASP A 476 0.46 12.78 -8.52
N ARG A 477 0.05 11.51 -8.65
CA ARG A 477 -1.32 11.06 -8.35
C ARG A 477 -1.59 10.88 -6.87
N TYR A 478 -0.56 10.91 -6.01
CA TYR A 478 -0.70 10.87 -4.56
C TYR A 478 0.01 12.05 -3.90
N CYS A 479 -0.70 13.16 -3.88
CA CYS A 479 -0.32 14.42 -3.29
C CYS A 479 -1.18 14.67 -2.07
N VAL A 480 -0.66 14.39 -0.87
CA VAL A 480 -1.41 14.59 0.37
C VAL A 480 -1.40 16.09 0.72
N PRO A 481 -2.56 16.77 0.75
CA PRO A 481 -2.59 18.15 1.20
C PRO A 481 -2.38 18.22 2.71
N VAL A 482 -1.82 19.33 3.21
CA VAL A 482 -1.65 19.60 4.65
C VAL A 482 -1.08 18.43 5.46
N LEU A 483 -0.09 17.72 4.90
CA LEU A 483 0.50 16.47 5.44
C LEU A 483 0.78 16.52 6.95
N TRP A 484 1.32 17.64 7.45
CA TRP A 484 1.66 17.79 8.87
C TRP A 484 0.44 17.89 9.78
N GLN A 485 -0.65 18.53 9.33
CA GLN A 485 -1.90 18.56 10.09
C GLN A 485 -2.49 17.15 10.21
N MET A 486 -2.42 16.36 9.13
CA MET A 486 -2.89 14.99 9.15
C MET A 486 -2.05 14.10 10.07
N THR A 487 -0.73 14.30 10.05
CA THR A 487 0.21 13.62 10.96
C THR A 487 -0.11 13.95 12.41
N LEU A 488 -0.36 15.22 12.71
CA LEU A 488 -0.77 15.67 14.04
C LEU A 488 -2.08 15.02 14.48
N VAL A 489 -3.10 14.95 13.61
CA VAL A 489 -4.36 14.27 13.92
C VAL A 489 -4.10 12.80 14.26
N TRP A 490 -3.33 12.07 13.46
CA TRP A 490 -2.99 10.68 13.79
C TRP A 490 -2.27 10.56 15.13
N SER A 491 -1.25 11.39 15.38
CA SER A 491 -0.45 11.34 16.60
C SER A 491 -1.29 11.64 17.84
N VAL A 492 -2.15 12.65 17.81
CA VAL A 492 -3.03 13.00 18.93
C VAL A 492 -4.01 11.87 19.22
N PHE A 493 -4.67 11.33 18.20
CA PHE A 493 -5.65 10.26 18.38
C PHE A 493 -4.99 8.94 18.84
N ASP A 494 -3.79 8.62 18.37
CA ASP A 494 -3.03 7.46 18.82
C ASP A 494 -2.60 7.60 20.29
N LEU A 495 -2.16 8.80 20.72
CA LEU A 495 -1.84 9.07 22.13
C LEU A 495 -3.07 8.97 23.04
N ILE A 496 -4.24 9.43 22.59
CA ILE A 496 -5.51 9.22 23.30
C ILE A 496 -5.80 7.73 23.45
N CYS A 497 -5.61 6.93 22.39
CA CYS A 497 -5.80 5.48 22.46
C CYS A 497 -4.88 4.81 23.47
N ILE A 498 -3.60 5.21 23.53
CA ILE A 498 -2.64 4.72 24.51
C ILE A 498 -3.09 5.06 25.93
N LEU A 499 -3.52 6.31 26.16
CA LEU A 499 -4.01 6.76 27.46
C LEU A 499 -5.23 5.95 27.90
N LEU A 500 -6.24 5.80 27.05
CA LEU A 500 -7.45 5.01 27.32
C LEU A 500 -7.10 3.54 27.63
N SER A 501 -6.17 2.97 26.86
CA SER A 501 -5.74 1.59 27.05
C SER A 501 -4.98 1.38 28.36
N ALA A 502 -4.27 2.39 28.84
CA ALA A 502 -3.50 2.33 30.09
C ALA A 502 -4.32 2.72 31.34
N THR A 503 -5.47 3.39 31.19
CA THR A 503 -6.33 3.79 32.31
C THR A 503 -7.30 2.72 32.79
N HIS A 504 -7.73 1.80 31.92
CA HIS A 504 -8.59 0.68 32.33
C HIS A 504 -7.77 -0.47 32.93
#